data_AF-A0A7Y2XPW1-F1
#
_entry.id   AF-A0A7Y2XPW1-F1
#
_cell.length_a   1.000
_cell.length_b   1.000
_cell.length_c   1.000
_cell.angle_alpha   90.00
_cell.angle_beta   90.00
_cell.angle_gamma   90.00
#
_symmetry.space_group_name_H-M   'P 1'
#
loop_
_entity.id
_entity.type
_entity.pdbx_description
1 polymer ?
#
loop_
_entity_poly.entity_id
_entity_poly.type
_entity_poly.pdbx_seq_one_letter_code
_entity_poly.pdbx_strand_id
1 'polypeptide(L)'
;QHALLKEPYTDDEFWSAYQTMTDQLRPWTYDFHVAQNDGTVHGTGAHDKTGRHCPADDPNGRLDIVKCARYWLLDENGNHRPEIKHLCWDGCMFPNATLEQQDTWNTILGAMMEINNAYPNK
;
A
#
# COMPACT_ATOMS: atom_id res chain seq x y z
N GLN A 1 7.92 -19.44 9.09
CA GLN A 1 6.96 -20.19 9.93
C GLN A 1 5.64 -19.46 10.15
N HIS A 2 5.55 -18.13 9.95
CA HIS A 2 4.32 -17.35 10.13
C HIS A 2 3.66 -16.89 8.82
N ALA A 3 4.10 -17.41 7.67
CA ALA A 3 3.50 -17.05 6.39
C ALA A 3 2.04 -17.54 6.35
N LEU A 4 1.11 -16.64 6.03
CA LEU A 4 -0.31 -16.96 5.89
C LEU A 4 -0.61 -17.74 4.59
N LEU A 5 0.27 -17.62 3.60
CA LEU A 5 0.16 -18.27 2.30
C LEU A 5 1.44 -19.04 1.97
N LYS A 6 1.30 -20.07 1.13
CA LYS A 6 2.39 -20.78 0.47
C LYS A 6 2.05 -20.87 -1.00
N GLU A 7 3.03 -20.68 -1.87
CA GLU A 7 2.81 -20.82 -3.30
C GLU A 7 2.60 -22.29 -3.71
N PRO A 8 1.76 -22.54 -4.74
CA PRO A 8 0.89 -21.56 -5.42
C PRO A 8 -0.36 -21.23 -4.59
N TYR A 9 -0.88 -20.00 -4.75
CA TYR A 9 -2.17 -19.57 -4.19
C TYR A 9 -2.99 -18.81 -5.24
N THR A 10 -4.29 -18.74 -5.01
CA THR A 10 -5.25 -17.98 -5.81
C THR A 10 -5.40 -16.54 -5.32
N ASP A 11 -5.91 -15.65 -6.17
CA ASP A 11 -6.20 -14.26 -5.76
C ASP A 11 -7.13 -14.18 -4.56
N ASP A 12 -8.15 -15.05 -4.48
CA ASP A 12 -9.09 -15.06 -3.35
C ASP A 12 -8.40 -15.48 -2.04
N GLU A 13 -7.50 -16.45 -2.09
CA GLU A 13 -6.67 -16.83 -0.94
C GLU A 13 -5.76 -15.67 -0.52
N PHE A 14 -5.20 -14.93 -1.49
CA PHE A 14 -4.42 -13.73 -1.20
C PHE A 14 -5.22 -12.69 -0.43
N TRP A 15 -6.40 -12.32 -0.94
CA TRP A 15 -7.23 -11.29 -0.30
C TRP A 15 -7.75 -11.71 1.08
N SER A 16 -8.06 -12.99 1.27
CA SER A 16 -8.43 -13.55 2.58
C SER A 16 -7.29 -13.47 3.60
N ALA A 17 -6.07 -13.85 3.19
CA ALA A 17 -4.89 -13.75 4.04
C ALA A 17 -4.49 -12.29 4.31
N TYR A 18 -4.60 -11.40 3.31
CA TYR A 18 -4.35 -9.97 3.46
C TYR A 18 -5.30 -9.37 4.49
N GLN A 19 -6.60 -9.68 4.38
CA GLN A 19 -7.60 -9.26 5.36
C GLN A 19 -7.23 -9.73 6.78
N THR A 20 -6.93 -11.02 6.94
CA THR A 20 -6.52 -11.61 8.22
C THR A 20 -5.33 -10.86 8.84
N MET A 21 -4.33 -10.51 8.04
CA MET A 21 -3.18 -9.73 8.49
C MET A 21 -3.57 -8.30 8.88
N THR A 22 -4.34 -7.60 8.04
CA THR A 22 -4.77 -6.23 8.33
C THR A 22 -5.68 -6.14 9.55
N ASP A 23 -6.60 -7.09 9.74
CA ASP A 23 -7.52 -7.13 10.89
C ASP A 23 -6.74 -7.21 12.22
N GLN A 24 -5.67 -8.01 12.25
CA GLN A 24 -4.84 -8.18 13.44
C GLN A 24 -3.98 -6.96 13.76
N LEU A 25 -3.58 -6.19 12.74
CA LEU A 25 -2.71 -5.02 12.91
C LEU A 25 -3.50 -3.72 13.11
N ARG A 26 -4.72 -3.63 12.56
CA ARG A 26 -5.57 -2.44 12.54
C ARG A 26 -5.73 -1.75 13.91
N PRO A 27 -5.90 -2.44 15.06
CA PRO A 27 -6.02 -1.77 16.37
C PRO A 27 -4.79 -0.93 16.79
N TRP A 28 -3.64 -1.18 16.16
CA TRP A 28 -2.38 -0.50 16.45
C TRP A 28 -1.95 0.46 15.33
N THR A 29 -2.75 0.56 14.26
CA THR A 29 -2.47 1.42 13.10
C THR A 29 -3.12 2.77 13.29
N TYR A 30 -2.30 3.78 13.58
CA TYR A 30 -2.71 5.19 13.74
C TYR A 30 -2.22 6.09 12.61
N ASP A 31 -1.34 5.57 11.75
CA ASP A 31 -0.79 6.27 10.61
C ASP A 31 -0.76 5.31 9.41
N PHE A 32 -1.07 5.83 8.23
CA PHE A 32 -1.21 5.04 7.01
C PHE A 32 -0.58 5.78 5.83
N HIS A 33 0.40 5.12 5.22
CA HIS A 33 1.09 5.60 4.04
C HIS A 33 0.88 4.63 2.88
N VAL A 34 0.55 5.16 1.71
CA VAL A 34 0.42 4.42 0.46
C VAL A 34 1.76 4.42 -0.27
N ALA A 35 2.22 3.25 -0.71
CA ALA A 35 3.34 3.10 -1.63
C ALA A 35 3.07 1.93 -2.57
N GLN A 36 3.65 1.99 -3.77
CA GLN A 36 3.69 0.85 -4.70
C GLN A 36 5.02 0.09 -4.53
N ASN A 37 5.01 -1.21 -4.82
CA ASN A 37 6.16 -2.09 -4.67
C ASN A 37 6.33 -3.01 -5.89
N ASP A 38 7.55 -3.16 -6.40
CA ASP A 38 7.84 -4.04 -7.54
C ASP A 38 8.12 -5.51 -7.13
N GLY A 39 8.19 -5.77 -5.82
CA GLY A 39 8.49 -7.08 -5.24
C GLY A 39 9.96 -7.49 -5.37
N THR A 40 10.80 -6.64 -5.98
CA THR A 40 12.25 -6.86 -6.00
C THR A 40 12.84 -6.51 -4.64
N VAL A 41 13.79 -7.32 -4.20
CA VAL A 41 14.44 -7.12 -2.91
C VAL A 41 15.88 -6.71 -3.16
N HIS A 42 16.17 -5.43 -2.95
CA HIS A 42 17.51 -4.88 -3.04
C HIS A 42 17.78 -4.02 -1.80
N GLY A 43 18.49 -4.60 -0.83
CA GLY A 43 18.85 -3.91 0.40
C GLY A 43 20.10 -4.50 1.05
N THR A 44 20.68 -3.75 1.97
CA THR A 44 21.76 -4.20 2.86
C THR A 44 21.23 -4.31 4.29
N GLY A 45 21.56 -5.36 5.02
CA GLY A 45 21.05 -5.56 6.38
C GLY A 45 19.56 -5.92 6.37
N ALA A 46 18.75 -5.44 7.33
CA ALA A 46 17.33 -5.82 7.47
C ALA A 46 16.42 -5.39 6.30
N HIS A 47 16.91 -4.53 5.40
CA HIS A 47 16.22 -4.15 4.16
C HIS A 47 16.39 -5.18 3.04
N ASP A 48 17.15 -6.27 3.26
CA ASP A 48 17.31 -7.43 2.37
C ASP A 48 16.07 -8.33 2.29
N LYS A 49 14.97 -7.95 2.96
CA LYS A 49 13.71 -8.69 3.02
C LYS A 49 12.49 -7.83 2.73
N THR A 50 12.67 -6.51 2.62
CA THR A 50 11.59 -5.57 2.31
C THR A 50 11.64 -5.26 0.82
N GLY A 51 10.52 -5.44 0.11
CA GLY A 51 10.44 -5.10 -1.31
C GLY A 51 10.70 -3.61 -1.55
N ARG A 52 11.19 -3.26 -2.73
CA ARG A 52 11.54 -1.88 -3.10
C ARG A 52 10.29 -1.06 -3.50
N HIS A 53 10.18 0.17 -3.00
CA HIS A 53 9.17 1.10 -3.51
C HIS A 53 9.46 1.45 -4.97
N CYS A 54 8.41 1.46 -5.78
CA CYS A 54 8.45 1.89 -7.16
C CYS A 54 7.39 2.97 -7.44
N PRO A 55 7.47 3.70 -8.56
CA PRO A 55 6.44 4.67 -8.96
C PRO A 55 5.03 4.06 -8.96
N ALA A 56 4.01 4.90 -8.74
CA ALA A 56 2.63 4.40 -8.65
C ALA A 56 2.12 3.77 -9.97
N ASP A 57 2.70 4.19 -11.10
CA ASP A 57 2.43 3.71 -12.46
C ASP A 57 3.49 2.72 -12.97
N ASP A 58 4.37 2.20 -12.11
CA ASP A 58 5.38 1.23 -12.53
C ASP A 58 4.69 -0.03 -13.08
N PRO A 59 5.02 -0.47 -14.31
CA PRO A 59 4.40 -1.66 -14.91
C PRO A 59 4.71 -2.96 -14.15
N ASN A 60 5.70 -2.95 -13.26
CA ASN A 60 6.04 -4.07 -12.39
C ASN A 60 5.40 -3.97 -10.99
N GLY A 61 4.59 -2.94 -10.74
CA GLY A 61 3.85 -2.79 -9.49
C GLY A 61 3.05 -4.05 -9.17
N ARG A 62 3.21 -4.55 -7.95
CA ARG A 62 2.64 -5.85 -7.53
C ARG A 62 1.33 -5.72 -6.78
N LEU A 63 1.08 -4.57 -6.15
CA LEU A 63 -0.11 -4.37 -5.34
C LEU A 63 -1.17 -3.59 -6.10
N ASP A 64 -2.41 -4.04 -5.98
CA ASP A 64 -3.56 -3.16 -6.18
C ASP A 64 -3.67 -2.25 -4.94
N ILE A 65 -2.91 -1.14 -4.97
CA ILE A 65 -2.82 -0.19 -3.86
C ILE A 65 -4.19 0.42 -3.51
N VAL A 66 -5.09 0.53 -4.48
CA VAL A 66 -6.46 1.00 -4.26
C VAL A 66 -7.23 -0.03 -3.44
N LYS A 67 -7.24 -1.29 -3.85
CA LYS A 67 -7.90 -2.36 -3.09
C LYS A 67 -7.26 -2.58 -1.72
N CYS A 68 -5.94 -2.50 -1.62
CA CYS A 68 -5.23 -2.59 -0.35
C CYS A 68 -5.62 -1.47 0.62
N ALA A 69 -5.78 -0.23 0.14
CA ALA A 69 -6.14 0.92 0.99
C ALA A 69 -7.46 0.70 1.75
N ARG A 70 -8.43 -0.01 1.15
CA ARG A 70 -9.69 -0.39 1.80
C ARG A 70 -9.49 -0.99 3.19
N TYR A 71 -8.57 -1.94 3.30
CA TYR A 71 -8.36 -2.74 4.51
C TYR A 71 -7.77 -1.94 5.68
N TRP A 72 -7.16 -0.79 5.37
CA TRP A 72 -6.52 0.11 6.34
C TRP A 72 -7.37 1.32 6.69
N LEU A 73 -8.09 1.88 5.70
CA LEU A 73 -8.93 3.06 5.88
C LEU A 73 -10.31 2.74 6.47
N LEU A 74 -10.82 1.52 6.22
CA LEU A 74 -12.13 1.08 6.68
C LEU A 74 -12.03 0.03 7.81
N ASP A 75 -13.04 0.03 8.68
CA ASP A 75 -13.28 -1.04 9.65
C ASP A 75 -13.94 -2.27 8.99
N GLU A 76 -14.18 -3.32 9.77
CA GLU A 76 -14.82 -4.55 9.30
C GLU A 76 -16.26 -4.36 8.78
N ASN A 77 -16.92 -3.27 9.16
CA ASN A 77 -18.25 -2.90 8.70
C ASN A 77 -18.22 -1.96 7.49
N GLY A 78 -17.03 -1.58 7.03
CA GLY A 78 -16.83 -0.66 5.91
C GLY A 78 -16.94 0.82 6.28
N ASN A 79 -16.87 1.19 7.57
CA ASN A 79 -16.86 2.59 8.00
C ASN A 79 -15.44 3.13 8.08
N HIS A 80 -15.28 4.44 7.86
CA HIS A 80 -13.99 5.09 8.04
C HIS A 80 -13.51 5.04 9.48
N ARG A 81 -12.21 4.78 9.64
CA ARG A 81 -11.55 4.74 10.93
C ARG A 81 -11.17 6.15 11.39
N PRO A 82 -11.65 6.63 12.55
CA PRO A 82 -11.39 7.99 13.01
C PRO A 82 -9.91 8.22 13.41
N GLU A 83 -9.15 7.15 13.62
CA GLU A 83 -7.71 7.24 13.92
C GLU A 83 -6.89 7.67 12.69
N ILE A 84 -7.35 7.35 11.47
CA ILE A 84 -6.64 7.67 10.23
C ILE A 84 -7.28 8.91 9.59
N LYS A 85 -6.63 10.07 9.75
CA LYS A 85 -7.15 11.36 9.28
C LYS A 85 -6.61 11.79 7.92
N HIS A 86 -5.46 11.25 7.54
CA HIS A 86 -4.72 11.68 6.37
C HIS A 86 -4.45 10.48 5.48
N LEU A 87 -4.61 10.68 4.18
CA LEU A 87 -4.11 9.77 3.17
C LEU A 87 -2.72 10.27 2.76
N CYS A 88 -1.67 9.59 3.25
CA CYS A 88 -0.28 9.96 3.00
C CYS A 88 0.32 9.09 1.90
N TRP A 89 1.21 9.66 1.08
CA TRP A 89 2.02 8.89 0.15
C TRP A 89 3.42 8.67 0.75
N ASP A 90 3.92 7.44 0.71
CA ASP A 90 5.31 7.16 1.06
C ASP A 90 6.23 7.41 -0.14
N GLY A 91 6.83 8.60 -0.16
CA GLY A 91 7.82 8.98 -1.16
C GLY A 91 9.23 8.47 -0.88
N CYS A 92 9.44 7.62 0.14
CA CYS A 92 10.79 7.16 0.45
C CYS A 92 11.35 6.26 -0.67
N MET A 93 12.66 6.36 -0.91
CA MET A 93 13.45 5.57 -1.87
C MET A 93 13.43 5.99 -3.35
N PHE A 94 12.96 7.20 -3.69
CA PHE A 94 13.15 7.77 -5.04
C PHE A 94 14.39 8.68 -5.14
N PRO A 95 15.15 8.63 -6.27
CA PRO A 95 16.19 9.62 -6.55
C PRO A 95 15.60 11.04 -6.64
N ASN A 96 16.36 12.06 -6.21
CA ASN A 96 15.92 13.46 -6.30
C ASN A 96 15.50 13.85 -7.72
N ALA A 97 16.24 13.40 -8.74
CA ALA A 97 15.91 13.66 -10.13
C ALA A 97 14.53 13.13 -10.55
N THR A 98 14.02 12.08 -9.90
CA THR A 98 12.64 11.59 -10.08
C THR A 98 11.66 12.53 -9.39
N LEU A 99 11.94 12.92 -8.15
CA LEU A 99 11.07 13.84 -7.38
C LEU A 99 11.01 15.26 -7.97
N GLU A 100 11.98 15.66 -8.79
CA GLU A 100 11.97 16.95 -9.50
C GLU A 100 11.09 16.92 -10.77
N GLN A 101 10.60 15.75 -11.20
CA GLN A 101 9.69 15.61 -12.33
C GLN A 101 8.25 15.88 -11.88
N GLN A 102 7.58 16.85 -12.49
CA GLN A 102 6.17 17.16 -12.19
C GLN A 102 5.25 15.93 -12.41
N ASP A 103 5.55 15.13 -13.43
CA ASP A 103 4.74 13.96 -13.76
C ASP A 103 4.74 12.92 -12.64
N THR A 104 5.82 12.78 -11.88
CA THR A 104 5.85 11.90 -10.69
C THR A 104 4.77 12.31 -9.69
N TRP A 105 4.62 13.61 -9.41
CA TRP A 105 3.59 14.10 -8.49
C TRP A 105 2.19 14.01 -9.06
N ASN A 106 2.02 14.21 -10.37
CA ASN A 106 0.73 14.04 -11.04
C ASN A 106 0.26 12.57 -10.95
N THR A 107 1.16 11.63 -11.22
CA THR A 107 0.90 10.19 -11.10
C THR A 107 0.52 9.82 -9.66
N ILE A 108 1.31 10.28 -8.67
CA ILE A 108 1.02 10.04 -7.24
C ILE A 108 -0.35 10.61 -6.86
N LEU A 109 -0.61 11.88 -7.20
CA LEU A 109 -1.89 12.52 -6.91
C LEU A 109 -3.06 11.76 -7.56
N GLY A 110 -2.90 11.29 -8.79
CA GLY A 110 -3.88 10.47 -9.49
C GLY A 110 -4.23 9.21 -8.70
N ALA A 111 -3.23 8.43 -8.29
CA ALA A 111 -3.44 7.23 -7.47
C ALA A 111 -4.14 7.53 -6.12
N MET A 112 -3.77 8.64 -5.47
CA MET A 112 -4.38 9.06 -4.21
C MET A 112 -5.83 9.51 -4.40
N MET A 113 -6.15 10.15 -5.53
CA MET A 113 -7.52 10.49 -5.90
C MET A 113 -8.35 9.24 -6.20
N GLU A 114 -7.78 8.21 -6.84
CA GLU A 114 -8.47 6.93 -7.06
C GLU A 114 -8.86 6.27 -5.74
N ILE A 115 -7.94 6.25 -4.76
CA ILE A 115 -8.22 5.75 -3.41
C ILE A 115 -9.35 6.56 -2.76
N ASN A 116 -9.25 7.88 -2.77
CA ASN A 116 -10.26 8.75 -2.18
C ASN A 116 -11.63 8.61 -2.86
N ASN A 117 -11.67 8.44 -4.18
CA ASN A 117 -12.93 8.26 -4.91
C ASN A 117 -13.55 6.88 -4.64
N ALA A 118 -12.73 5.85 -4.46
CA ALA A 118 -13.20 4.51 -4.09
C ALA A 118 -13.70 4.45 -2.64
N TYR A 119 -13.05 5.18 -1.72
CA TYR A 119 -13.34 5.20 -0.29
C TYR A 119 -13.39 6.64 0.24
N PRO A 120 -14.44 7.42 -0.12
CA PRO A 120 -14.52 8.82 0.23
C PRO A 120 -14.80 9.00 1.72
N ASN A 121 -13.89 9.68 2.41
CA ASN A 121 -14.09 10.08 3.80
C ASN A 121 -15.18 11.18 3.83
N LYS A 122 -16.39 10.83 4.29
CA LYS A 122 -17.56 11.71 4.32
C LYS A 122 -17.62 12.56 5.58
#